data_AF-A0A645JCF9-F1
#
_entry.id   AF-A0A645JCF9-F1
#
_cell.length_a   1.000
_cell.length_b   1.000
_cell.length_c   1.000
_cell.angle_alpha   90.00
_cell.angle_beta   90.00
_cell.angle_gamma   90.00
#
_symmetry.space_group_name_H-M   'P 1'
#
loop_
_entity.id
_entity.type
_entity.pdbx_description
1 polymer ?
#
loop_
_entity_poly.entity_id
_entity_poly.type
_entity_poly.pdbx_seq_one_letter_code
_entity_poly.pdbx_strand_id
1 'polypeptide(L)' 'MSDDKLVVLQGLEDYIVAESDNVLLICKKSEEQRIKHFVTDVKFRYGDEYV' A
#
# COMPACT_ATOMS: atom_id res chain seq x y z
N MET A 1 14.47 14.95 11.18
CA MET A 1 14.84 14.71 9.77
C MET A 1 13.56 14.26 9.12
N SER A 2 12.93 15.13 8.32
CA SER A 2 11.68 14.83 7.64
C SER A 2 11.97 13.75 6.61
N ASP A 3 11.49 12.53 6.85
CA ASP A 3 11.61 11.42 5.90
C ASP A 3 10.51 11.58 4.85
N ASP A 4 10.63 12.62 4.03
CA ASP A 4 9.74 12.85 2.90
C ASP A 4 9.99 11.74 1.88
N LYS A 5 9.13 10.72 1.87
CA LYS A 5 9.16 9.63 0.88
C LYS A 5 8.72 10.17 -0.48
N LEU A 6 9.69 10.44 -1.35
CA LEU A 6 9.41 10.73 -2.75
C LEU A 6 9.18 9.42 -3.51
N VAL A 7 7.97 9.23 -4.04
CA VAL A 7 7.62 8.07 -4.88
C VAL A 7 7.10 8.54 -6.22
N VAL A 8 7.70 8.04 -7.31
CA VAL A 8 7.31 8.32 -8.69
C VAL A 8 6.85 7.02 -9.33
N LEU A 9 5.63 7.01 -9.86
CA LEU A 9 5.02 5.84 -10.49
C LEU A 9 4.56 6.22 -11.90
N GLN A 10 4.85 5.35 -12.87
CA GLN A 10 4.45 5.54 -14.27
C GLN A 10 3.79 4.26 -14.79
N GLY A 11 2.74 4.39 -15.60
CA GLY A 11 2.04 3.24 -16.20
C GLY A 11 1.08 2.51 -15.25
N LEU A 12 0.64 3.17 -14.18
CA LEU A 12 -0.40 2.64 -13.27
C LEU A 12 -1.80 3.03 -13.75
N GLU A 13 -2.25 2.42 -14.85
CA GLU A 13 -3.62 2.54 -15.32
C GLU A 13 -4.55 1.60 -14.54
N ASP A 14 -5.67 2.12 -14.04
CA ASP A 14 -6.62 1.39 -13.18
C ASP A 14 -6.03 0.83 -11.87
N TYR A 15 -5.08 1.54 -11.28
CA TYR A 15 -4.58 1.25 -9.93
C TYR A 15 -5.06 2.29 -8.91
N ILE A 16 -5.17 1.82 -7.67
CA ILE A 16 -5.40 2.60 -6.46
C ILE A 16 -4.06 2.70 -5.75
N VAL A 17 -3.69 3.93 -5.38
CA VAL A 17 -2.51 4.24 -4.58
C VAL A 17 -3.01 4.82 -3.27
N ALA A 18 -2.66 4.19 -2.15
CA ALA A 18 -3.02 4.63 -0.81
C ALA A 18 -1.78 4.60 0.08
N GLU A 19 -1.61 5.61 0.92
CA GLU A 19 -0.52 5.68 1.88
C GLU A 19 -1.10 5.68 3.30
N SER A 20 -0.49 4.91 4.20
CA SER A 20 -0.77 4.96 5.64
C SER A 20 0.52 4.78 6.41
N ASP A 21 0.80 5.71 7.32
CA ASP A 21 1.97 5.74 8.19
C ASP A 21 3.28 5.61 7.40
N ASN A 22 3.85 4.40 7.34
CA ASN A 22 5.11 4.13 6.66
C ASN A 22 4.96 3.21 5.42
N VAL A 23 3.72 2.92 5.02
CA VAL A 23 3.39 1.97 3.96
C VAL A 23 2.64 2.63 2.82
N LEU A 24 3.10 2.31 1.60
CA LEU A 24 2.42 2.64 0.36
C LEU A 24 1.78 1.38 -0.22
N LEU A 25 0.45 1.38 -0.31
CA LEU A 25 -0.33 0.35 -0.95
C LEU A 25 -0.61 0.74 -2.40
N ILE A 26 -0.21 -0.12 -3.34
CA ILE A 26 -0.52 0.02 -4.77
C ILE A 26 -1.23 -1.26 -5.21
N CYS A 27 -2.50 -1.16 -5.61
CA CYS A 27 -3.27 -2.32 -6.07
C CYS A 27 -4.18 -1.98 -7.24
N LYS A 28 -4.53 -2.97 -8.08
CA LYS A 28 -5.50 -2.75 -9.16
C LYS A 28 -6.88 -2.44 -8.58
N LYS A 29 -7.62 -1.55 -9.24
CA LYS A 29 -9.01 -1.19 -8.87
C LYS A 29 -9.94 -2.40 -8.88
N SER A 30 -9.71 -3.37 -9.79
CA SER A 30 -10.45 -4.64 -9.80
C SER A 30 -10.27 -5.46 -8.51
N GLU A 31 -9.14 -5.27 -7.82
CA GLU A 31 -8.76 -6.02 -6.61
C GLU A 31 -9.09 -5.24 -5.34
N GLU A 32 -9.82 -4.12 -5.43
CA GLU A 32 -10.16 -3.26 -4.28
C GLU A 32 -10.86 -4.05 -3.16
N GLN A 33 -11.73 -4.99 -3.52
CA GLN A 33 -12.41 -5.88 -2.57
C GLN A 33 -11.43 -6.75 -1.75
N ARG A 34 -10.24 -7.03 -2.30
CA ARG A 34 -9.19 -7.81 -1.64
C ARG A 34 -8.22 -6.95 -0.84
N ILE A 35 -8.34 -5.61 -0.85
CA ILE A 35 -7.50 -4.70 -0.03
C ILE A 35 -7.49 -5.14 1.43
N LYS A 36 -8.64 -5.49 1.99
CA LYS A 36 -8.72 -5.97 3.39
C LYS A 36 -7.90 -7.23 3.62
N HIS A 37 -7.86 -8.13 2.64
CA HIS A 37 -7.04 -9.33 2.69
C HIS A 37 -5.55 -8.98 2.62
N PHE A 38 -5.17 -8.10 1.69
CA PHE A 38 -3.78 -7.62 1.59
C PHE A 38 -3.29 -6.96 2.88
N VAL A 39 -4.10 -6.10 3.50
CA VAL A 39 -3.76 -5.47 4.78
C VAL A 39 -3.61 -6.51 5.90
N THR A 40 -4.49 -7.53 5.92
CA THR A 40 -4.42 -8.61 6.91
C THR A 40 -3.20 -9.50 6.70
N ASP A 41 -2.89 -9.85 5.44
CA ASP A 41 -1.71 -10.63 5.07
C ASP A 41 -0.42 -9.85 5.36
N VAL A 42 -0.38 -8.54 5.09
CA VAL A 42 0.78 -7.69 5.40
C VAL A 42 1.00 -7.64 6.91
N LYS A 43 -0.06 -7.42 7.70
CA LYS A 43 -0.03 -7.52 9.17
C LYS A 43 0.52 -8.85 9.65
N PHE A 44 0.06 -9.95 9.04
CA PHE A 44 0.47 -11.30 9.44
C PHE A 44 1.92 -11.62 9.04
N ARG A 45 2.36 -11.19 7.86
CA ARG A 45 3.68 -11.53 7.29
C ARG A 45 4.81 -10.62 7.75
N TYR A 46 4.53 -9.34 8.01
CA TYR A 46 5.53 -8.35 8.39
C TYR A 46 5.41 -7.90 9.86
N GLY A 47 4.38 -8.35 10.59
CA GLY A 47 4.13 -7.95 11.98
C GLY A 47 3.66 -6.49 12.12
N ASP A 48 3.27 -6.08 13.32
CA ASP A 48 2.80 -4.73 13.69
C ASP A 48 3.79 -3.57 13.38
N GLU A 49 4.95 -3.82 12.78
CA GLU A 49 5.97 -2.81 12.47
C GLU A 49 5.64 -1.90 11.27
N TYR A 50 4.57 -2.19 10.52
CA TYR A 50 4.23 -1.49 9.27
C TYR A 50 2.75 -1.12 9.15
N VAL A 51 2.05 -0.86 10.25
CA VAL A 51 0.64 -0.41 10.24
C VAL A 51 0.47 0.80 11.13
#